data_AF-A0A0S7C0Z9-F1
#
_entry.id   AF-A0A0S7C0Z9-F1
#
_cell.length_a   1.000
_cell.length_b   1.000
_cell.length_c   1.000
_cell.angle_alpha   90.00
_cell.angle_beta   90.00
_cell.angle_gamma   90.00
#
_symmetry.space_group_name_H-M   'P 1'
#
loop_
_entity.id
_entity.type
_entity.pdbx_description
1 polymer ?
#
loop_
_entity_poly.entity_id
_entity_poly.type
_entity_poly.pdbx_seq_one_letter_code
_entity_poly.pdbx_strand_id
1 'polypeptide(L)' 'MKKKNIILRIFTFYYEGFKSMTVGRTLWAIILIKLFVMFVILKIFFFPNFLKTNFDNDEDRSNHVIEQLTNPK' A
#
# COMPACT_ATOMS: atom_id res chain seq x y z
N MET A 1 22.41 2.27 -38.30
CA MET A 1 22.39 1.18 -37.30
C MET A 1 21.76 1.72 -36.01
N LYS A 2 20.53 1.30 -35.66
CA LYS A 2 19.90 1.70 -34.39
C LYS A 2 20.80 1.25 -33.24
N LYS A 3 21.31 2.18 -32.43
CA LYS A 3 21.98 1.86 -31.16
C LYS A 3 21.06 0.89 -30.42
N LYS A 4 21.49 -0.35 -30.24
CA LYS A 4 20.72 -1.33 -29.46
C LYS A 4 20.62 -0.75 -28.06
N ASN A 5 19.44 -0.31 -27.67
CA ASN A 5 19.20 0.26 -26.35
C ASN A 5 19.43 -0.87 -25.33
N ILE A 6 20.62 -0.92 -24.75
CA ILE A 6 21.04 -1.94 -23.78
C ILE A 6 20.04 -2.00 -22.61
N ILE A 7 19.55 -0.83 -22.19
CA ILE A 7 18.50 -0.69 -21.17
C ILE A 7 17.22 -1.43 -21.60
N LEU A 8 16.78 -1.27 -22.85
CA LEU A 8 15.61 -1.95 -23.39
C LEU A 8 15.81 -3.47 -23.38
N ARG A 9 17.00 -3.95 -23.77
CA ARG A 9 17.33 -5.37 -23.76
C ARG A 9 17.33 -5.97 -22.35
N ILE A 10 17.87 -5.24 -21.38
CA ILE A 10 17.84 -5.65 -19.97
C ILE A 10 16.39 -5.72 -19.47
N PHE A 11 15.58 -4.70 -19.75
CA PHE A 11 14.16 -4.70 -19.39
C PHE A 11 13.40 -5.88 -20.01
N THR A 12 13.55 -6.11 -21.31
CA THR A 12 12.89 -7.22 -22.01
C THR A 12 13.34 -8.57 -21.44
N PHE A 13 14.62 -8.74 -21.09
CA PHE A 13 15.11 -9.96 -20.47
C PHE A 13 14.46 -10.24 -19.11
N TYR A 14 14.37 -9.25 -18.22
CA TYR A 14 13.68 -9.40 -16.94
C TYR A 14 12.18 -9.65 -17.12
N TYR A 15 11.55 -8.96 -18.06
CA TYR A 15 10.13 -9.14 -18.37
C TYR A 15 9.82 -10.53 -18.93
N GLU A 16 10.59 -10.99 -19.92
CA GLU A 16 10.44 -12.32 -20.53
C GLU A 16 10.79 -13.44 -19.54
N GLY A 17 11.85 -13.27 -18.74
CA GLY A 17 12.19 -14.17 -17.65
C GLY A 17 11.06 -14.28 -16.64
N PHE A 18 10.55 -13.16 -16.15
CA PHE A 18 9.44 -13.15 -15.20
C PHE A 18 8.15 -13.76 -15.77
N LYS A 19 7.84 -13.50 -17.04
CA LYS A 19 6.66 -14.04 -17.73
C LYS A 19 6.75 -15.55 -17.95
N SER A 20 7.92 -16.06 -18.31
CA SER A 20 8.15 -17.50 -18.54
C SER A 20 8.20 -18.31 -17.24
N MET A 21 8.50 -17.68 -16.11
CA MET A 21 8.51 -18.34 -14.81
C MET A 21 7.09 -18.63 -14.30
N THR A 22 6.75 -19.90 -14.11
CA THR A 22 5.50 -20.31 -13.45
C THR A 22 5.61 -20.17 -11.94
N VAL A 23 6.68 -20.71 -11.35
CA VAL A 23 6.93 -20.67 -9.89
C VAL A 23 7.17 -19.24 -9.39
N GLY A 24 7.94 -18.44 -10.14
CA GLY A 24 8.26 -17.06 -9.76
C GLY A 24 7.03 -16.16 -9.69
N ARG A 25 6.07 -16.32 -10.61
CA ARG A 25 4.78 -15.60 -10.57
C ARG A 25 3.96 -15.98 -9.35
N THR A 26 3.93 -17.26 -8.99
CA THR A 26 3.24 -17.74 -7.77
C THR A 26 3.88 -17.16 -6.51
N LEU A 27 5.21 -17.15 -6.42
CA LEU A 27 5.93 -16.55 -5.28
C LEU A 27 5.66 -15.04 -5.16
N TRP A 28 5.67 -14.31 -6.28
CA TRP A 28 5.32 -12.89 -6.28
C TRP A 28 3.87 -12.64 -5.86
N ALA A 29 2.94 -13.49 -6.29
CA ALA A 29 1.55 -13.42 -5.83
C ALA A 29 1.46 -13.65 -4.31
N ILE A 30 2.19 -14.63 -3.76
CA ILE A 30 2.27 -14.86 -2.31
C ILE A 30 2.81 -13.63 -1.58
N ILE A 31 3.88 -13.00 -2.09
CA ILE A 31 4.46 -11.79 -1.49
C ILE A 31 3.44 -10.65 -1.49
N LEU A 32 2.75 -10.41 -2.61
CA LEU A 32 1.73 -9.37 -2.71
C LEU A 32 0.56 -9.62 -1.74
N ILE A 33 0.09 -10.86 -1.65
CA ILE A 33 -0.96 -11.23 -0.69
C ILE A 33 -0.47 -10.98 0.74
N LYS A 34 0.74 -11.40 1.08
CA LYS A 34 1.30 -11.21 2.43
C LYS A 34 1.43 -9.73 2.79
N LEU A 35 1.92 -8.90 1.86
CA LEU A 35 2.00 -7.46 2.03
C LEU A 35 0.61 -6.82 2.20
N PHE A 36 -0.36 -7.23 1.39
CA PHE A 36 -1.74 -6.76 1.52
C PHE A 36 -2.35 -7.13 2.88
N VAL A 37 -2.19 -8.38 3.32
CA VAL A 37 -2.67 -8.85 4.62
C VAL A 37 -2.00 -8.08 5.76
N MET A 38 -0.68 -7.90 5.71
CA MET A 38 0.04 -7.09 6.71
C MET A 38 -0.48 -5.65 6.73
N PHE A 39 -0.68 -5.03 5.57
CA PHE A 39 -1.22 -3.68 5.47
C PHE A 39 -2.63 -3.57 6.04
N VAL A 40 -3.52 -4.53 5.74
CA VAL A 40 -4.90 -4.55 6.24
C VAL A 40 -4.95 -4.76 7.75
N ILE A 41 -4.16 -5.70 8.29
CA ILE A 41 -4.07 -5.93 9.74
C ILE A 41 -3.57 -4.68 10.45
N LEU A 42 -2.47 -4.09 9.97
CA LEU A 42 -1.94 -2.85 10.53
C LEU A 42 -2.98 -1.73 10.41
N LYS A 43 -3.67 -1.60 9.28
CA LYS A 43 -4.71 -0.59 9.10
C LYS A 43 -5.84 -0.75 10.12
N ILE A 44 -6.38 -1.95 10.31
CA ILE A 44 -7.50 -2.17 11.22
C ILE A 44 -7.06 -2.01 12.69
N PHE A 45 -5.85 -2.46 13.03
CA PHE A 45 -5.35 -2.44 14.40
C PHE A 45 -4.83 -1.05 14.82
N PHE A 46 -4.07 -0.37 13.95
CA PHE A 46 -3.50 0.96 14.23
C PHE A 46 -4.44 2.11 13.86
N PHE A 47 -5.40 1.89 12.95
CA PHE A 47 -6.40 2.88 12.56
C PHE A 47 -7.82 2.30 12.67
N PRO A 48 -8.26 1.91 13.89
CA PRO A 48 -9.68 1.67 14.09
C PRO A 48 -10.45 2.94 13.72
N ASN A 49 -11.74 2.80 13.36
CA ASN A 49 -12.64 3.92 13.08
C ASN A 49 -12.94 4.72 14.38
N PHE A 50 -11.90 5.26 15.02
CA PHE A 50 -11.94 6.00 16.28
C PHE A 50 -12.90 7.19 16.21
N LEU A 51 -12.90 7.81 15.03
CA LEU A 51 -13.69 8.97 14.64
C LEU A 51 -15.19 8.70 14.45
N LYS A 52 -15.59 7.46 14.12
CA LYS A 52 -16.98 7.10 13.82
C LYS A 52 -17.73 6.47 14.99
N THR A 53 -17.01 6.10 16.04
CA THR A 53 -17.57 5.38 17.20
C THR A 53 -18.03 6.32 18.31
N ASN A 54 -17.59 7.59 18.29
CA ASN A 54 -17.83 8.56 19.37
C ASN A 54 -18.61 9.81 18.95
N PHE A 55 -18.90 10.01 17.65
CA PHE A 55 -19.52 11.24 17.15
C PHE A 55 -20.53 10.93 16.03
N ASP A 56 -21.80 11.29 16.25
CA ASP A 56 -22.89 11.17 15.27
C ASP A 56 -22.88 12.29 14.21
N ASN A 57 -22.28 13.44 14.53
CA ASN A 57 -22.21 14.61 13.64
C ASN A 57 -20.76 14.88 13.17
N ASP A 58 -20.59 15.14 11.87
CA ASP A 58 -19.30 15.37 11.23
C ASP A 58 -18.63 16.69 11.70
N GLU A 59 -19.42 17.69 12.09
CA GLU A 59 -18.93 18.96 12.66
C GLU A 59 -18.25 18.77 14.02
N ASP A 60 -18.89 18.04 14.94
CA ASP A 60 -18.35 17.78 16.28
C ASP A 60 -17.05 16.97 16.23
N ARG A 61 -16.97 16.04 15.27
CA ARG A 61 -15.75 15.29 14.99
C ARG A 61 -14.60 16.19 14.56
N SER A 62 -14.85 17.15 13.66
CA SER A 62 -13.83 18.07 13.17
C SER A 62 -13.31 18.98 14.29
N ASN A 63 -14.23 19.52 15.10
CA ASN A 63 -13.90 20.39 16.23
C ASN A 63 -13.05 19.67 17.29
N HIS A 64 -13.37 18.41 17.61
CA HIS A 64 -12.59 17.61 18.55
C HIS A 64 -11.16 17.32 18.07
N VAL A 65 -10.98 17.01 16.77
CA VAL A 65 -9.65 16.81 16.18
C VAL A 65 -8.83 18.11 16.18
N ILE A 66 -9.47 19.24 15.85
CA ILE A 66 -8.82 20.56 15.88
C ILE A 66 -8.37 20.91 17.30
N GLU A 67 -9.20 20.69 18.31
CA GLU A 67 -8.85 20.96 19.71
C GLU A 67 -7.65 20.12 20.17
N GLN A 68 -7.59 18.82 19.84
CA GLN A 68 -6.47 17.95 20.20
C GLN A 68 -5.16 18.31 19.47
N LEU A 69 -5.23 18.81 18.24
CA LEU A 69 -4.04 19.20 17.46
C LEU A 69 -3.54 20.61 17.77
N THR A 70 -4.43 21.50 18.23
CA THR A 70 -4.11 22.91 18.49
C THR A 70 -3.81 23.17 19.96
N ASN A 71 -4.13 22.22 20.85
CA ASN A 71 -3.88 22.33 22.29
C ASN A 71 -2.81 21.32 22.73
N PRO A 72 -1.52 21.63 22.56
CA PRO A 72 -0.44 20.79 23.08
C PRO A 72 -0.50 20.84 24.62
N LYS A 73 -0.72 19.68 25.25
CA LYS A 73 -0.33 19.50 26.66
C LYS A 73 1.17 19.30 26.76
#